data_AF-A0A9D4WIW1-F1
#
_entry.id   AF-A0A9D4WIW1-F1
#
_cell.length_a   1.000
_cell.length_b   1.000
_cell.length_c   1.000
_cell.angle_alpha   90.00
_cell.angle_beta   90.00
_cell.angle_gamma   90.00
#
_symmetry.space_group_name_H-M   'P 1'
#
loop_
_entity.id
_entity.type
_entity.pdbx_description
1 polymer ?
#
loop_
_entity_poly.entity_id
_entity_poly.type
_entity_poly.pdbx_seq_one_letter_code
_entity_poly.pdbx_strand_id
1 'polypeptide(L)'
;MMKELCSEFKIAHHNSSPYRPKMNGVVEAANKNIKKIIQKMVVTYKDWHEMLPFALHGYRTSIRTSTGANPFSLVYGMEAILPVEMEIPSMRVLMEAKLTDAEWVQSRYDQLNLIEEKRLTAMCHGDLMLKKVLSFAPDSRGKWTPNYEGPYVVKRAFSGNALILTTMDGEDFTRPVNSDAVKKYFA
;
A
#
# COMPACT_ATOMS: atom_id res chain seq x y z
N MET A 1 -32.48 -10.96 -6.43
CA MET A 1 -31.23 -11.04 -7.19
C MET A 1 -29.96 -10.78 -6.36
N MET A 2 -29.56 -9.54 -6.01
CA MET A 2 -28.25 -9.37 -5.33
C MET A 2 -28.16 -9.96 -3.92
N LYS A 3 -29.23 -9.90 -3.11
CA LYS A 3 -29.24 -10.50 -1.76
C LYS A 3 -29.13 -12.03 -1.83
N GLU A 4 -29.80 -12.65 -2.80
CA GLU A 4 -29.76 -14.10 -3.01
C GLU A 4 -28.35 -14.53 -3.42
N LEU A 5 -27.74 -13.81 -4.38
CA LEU A 5 -26.38 -14.08 -4.84
C LEU A 5 -25.35 -13.92 -3.72
N CYS A 6 -25.45 -12.84 -2.92
CA CYS A 6 -24.59 -12.67 -1.75
C CYS A 6 -24.76 -13.80 -0.72
N SER A 7 -25.99 -14.29 -0.51
CA SER A 7 -26.25 -15.42 0.39
C SER A 7 -25.64 -16.72 -0.15
N GLU A 8 -25.76 -16.98 -1.45
CA GLU A 8 -25.21 -18.16 -2.11
C GLU A 8 -23.69 -18.22 -2.00
N PHE A 9 -23.01 -17.11 -2.28
CA PHE A 9 -21.55 -17.01 -2.21
C PHE A 9 -21.01 -16.69 -0.80
N LYS A 10 -21.87 -16.65 0.22
CA LYS A 10 -21.51 -16.33 1.62
C LYS A 10 -20.79 -14.97 1.77
N ILE A 11 -21.22 -13.98 0.98
CA ILE A 11 -20.68 -12.62 0.97
C ILE A 11 -21.51 -11.73 1.89
N ALA A 12 -20.88 -11.14 2.90
CA ALA A 12 -21.50 -10.11 3.72
C ALA A 12 -21.56 -8.78 2.94
N HIS A 13 -22.78 -8.33 2.59
CA HIS A 13 -22.98 -7.07 1.88
C HIS A 13 -23.23 -5.92 2.86
N HIS A 14 -22.32 -4.95 2.91
CA HIS A 14 -22.43 -3.75 3.73
C HIS A 14 -22.77 -2.53 2.87
N ASN A 15 -23.79 -1.78 3.25
CA ASN A 15 -24.18 -0.55 2.56
C ASN A 15 -23.51 0.66 3.18
N SER A 16 -23.10 1.61 2.34
CA SER A 16 -22.74 2.94 2.80
C SER A 16 -23.98 3.70 3.29
N SER A 17 -23.78 4.63 4.22
CA SER A 17 -24.85 5.54 4.61
C SER A 17 -25.30 6.37 3.40
N PRO A 18 -26.62 6.57 3.21
CA PRO A 18 -27.15 7.32 2.08
C PRO A 18 -26.47 8.69 1.91
N TYR A 19 -26.20 9.08 0.66
CA TYR A 19 -25.60 10.37 0.30
C TYR A 19 -24.24 10.69 0.98
N ARG A 20 -23.49 9.68 1.41
CA ARG A 20 -22.12 9.86 1.96
C ARG A 20 -21.08 9.08 1.17
N PRO A 21 -20.64 9.59 -0.01
CA PRO A 21 -19.61 8.93 -0.83
C PRO A 21 -18.27 8.78 -0.10
N LYS A 22 -17.98 9.65 0.89
CA LYS A 22 -16.77 9.55 1.74
C LYS A 22 -16.63 8.20 2.43
N MET A 23 -17.75 7.53 2.75
CA MET A 23 -17.73 6.21 3.38
C MET A 23 -17.13 5.13 2.45
N ASN A 24 -17.20 5.33 1.13
CA ASN A 24 -16.54 4.49 0.12
C ASN A 24 -15.38 5.23 -0.58
N GLY A 25 -14.69 6.11 0.16
CA GLY A 25 -13.71 7.04 -0.39
C GLY A 25 -12.55 6.39 -1.15
N VAL A 26 -12.17 5.16 -0.80
CA VAL A 26 -11.13 4.40 -1.51
C VAL A 26 -11.56 4.10 -2.95
N VAL A 27 -12.79 3.64 -3.15
CA VAL A 27 -13.34 3.37 -4.48
C VAL A 27 -13.53 4.68 -5.26
N GLU A 28 -13.99 5.74 -4.60
CA GLU A 28 -14.13 7.07 -5.24
C GLU A 28 -12.78 7.61 -5.74
N ALA A 29 -11.71 7.46 -4.94
CA ALA A 29 -10.37 7.84 -5.34
C ALA A 29 -9.83 6.98 -6.50
N ALA A 30 -10.09 5.67 -6.47
CA ALA A 30 -9.73 4.77 -7.58
C ALA A 30 -10.46 5.16 -8.88
N ASN A 31 -11.76 5.40 -8.81
CA ASN A 31 -12.58 5.83 -9.94
C ASN A 31 -12.08 7.15 -10.54
N LYS A 32 -11.71 8.13 -9.69
CA LYS A 32 -11.12 9.39 -10.13
C LYS A 32 -9.82 9.17 -10.91
N ASN A 33 -8.97 8.24 -10.49
CA ASN A 33 -7.72 7.92 -11.19
C ASN A 33 -7.97 7.19 -12.50
N ILE A 34 -8.84 6.17 -12.51
CA ILE A 34 -9.18 5.40 -13.71
C ILE A 34 -9.78 6.34 -14.77
N LYS A 35 -10.70 7.22 -14.38
CA LYS A 35 -11.29 8.22 -15.29
C LYS A 35 -10.23 9.10 -15.94
N LYS A 36 -9.25 9.58 -15.17
CA LYS A 36 -8.13 10.39 -15.68
C LYS A 36 -7.24 9.63 -16.67
N ILE A 37 -7.01 8.34 -16.44
CA ILE A 37 -6.22 7.51 -17.34
C ILE A 37 -6.98 7.30 -18.65
N ILE A 38 -8.25 6.89 -18.57
CA ILE A 38 -9.11 6.69 -19.75
C ILE A 38 -9.19 7.97 -20.57
N GLN A 39 -9.43 9.12 -19.94
CA GLN A 39 -9.48 10.43 -20.61
C GLN A 39 -8.22 10.76 -21.43
N LYS A 40 -7.06 10.21 -21.08
CA LYS A 40 -5.81 10.40 -21.82
C LYS A 40 -5.60 9.37 -22.94
N MET A 41 -6.27 8.22 -22.87
CA MET A 41 -6.11 7.12 -23.81
C MET A 41 -7.14 7.15 -24.94
N VAL A 42 -8.36 7.63 -24.65
CA VAL A 42 -9.43 7.74 -25.63
C VAL A 42 -9.06 8.75 -26.71
N VAL A 43 -9.24 8.36 -27.97
CA VAL A 43 -9.12 9.28 -29.11
C VAL A 43 -10.50 9.89 -29.38
N THR A 44 -11.54 9.05 -29.29
CA THR A 44 -12.95 9.47 -29.39
C THR A 44 -13.68 9.06 -28.12
N TYR A 45 -14.66 9.83 -27.63
CA TYR A 45 -15.38 9.44 -26.40
C TYR A 45 -16.06 8.06 -26.44
N LYS A 46 -16.30 7.50 -27.64
CA LYS A 46 -16.98 6.23 -27.87
C LYS A 46 -16.08 5.00 -27.66
N ASP A 47 -14.76 5.16 -27.75
CA ASP A 47 -13.78 4.05 -27.67
C ASP A 47 -13.35 3.71 -26.23
N TRP A 48 -13.95 4.37 -25.22
CA TRP A 48 -13.53 4.23 -23.82
C TRP A 48 -13.52 2.79 -23.29
N HIS A 49 -14.41 1.96 -23.80
CA HIS A 49 -14.54 0.56 -23.41
C HIS A 49 -13.42 -0.32 -23.99
N GLU A 50 -12.89 0.03 -25.17
CA GLU A 50 -11.70 -0.59 -25.76
C GLU A 50 -10.43 -0.19 -25.00
N MET A 51 -10.39 1.05 -24.50
CA MET A 51 -9.25 1.56 -23.73
C MET A 51 -9.24 1.12 -22.26
N LEU A 52 -10.39 0.68 -21.73
CA LEU A 52 -10.55 0.31 -20.32
C LEU A 52 -9.56 -0.77 -19.85
N PRO A 53 -9.33 -1.90 -20.55
CA PRO A 53 -8.37 -2.91 -20.14
C PRO A 53 -6.95 -2.36 -19.98
N PHE A 54 -6.51 -1.50 -20.91
CA PHE A 54 -5.19 -0.87 -20.85
C PHE A 54 -5.10 0.14 -19.70
N ALA A 55 -6.15 0.94 -19.50
CA ALA A 55 -6.22 1.87 -18.37
C ALA A 55 -6.15 1.15 -17.02
N LEU A 56 -6.84 0.01 -16.89
CA LEU A 56 -6.80 -0.84 -15.70
C LEU A 56 -5.42 -1.49 -15.51
N HIS A 57 -4.81 -1.98 -16.58
CA HIS A 57 -3.45 -2.54 -16.53
C HIS A 57 -2.46 -1.50 -16.02
N GLY A 58 -2.40 -0.34 -16.68
CA GLY A 58 -1.54 0.77 -16.24
C GLY A 58 -1.87 1.23 -14.81
N TYR A 59 -3.15 1.22 -14.42
CA TYR A 59 -3.52 1.56 -13.05
C TYR A 59 -2.92 0.59 -12.02
N ARG A 60 -2.98 -0.72 -12.31
CA ARG A 60 -2.57 -1.82 -11.41
C ARG A 60 -1.05 -1.98 -11.32
N THR A 61 -0.31 -1.69 -12.39
CA THR A 61 1.15 -1.88 -12.42
C THR A 61 1.95 -0.64 -12.07
N SER A 62 1.35 0.55 -12.12
CA SER A 62 2.02 1.80 -11.73
C SER A 62 2.07 2.01 -10.22
N ILE A 63 3.23 2.43 -9.71
CA ILE A 63 3.42 2.82 -8.31
C ILE A 63 2.57 4.06 -8.00
N ARG A 64 1.86 4.04 -6.87
CA ARG A 64 1.10 5.19 -6.37
C ARG A 64 1.94 5.96 -5.36
N THR A 65 2.05 7.27 -5.54
CA THR A 65 2.76 8.15 -4.60
C THR A 65 2.16 8.11 -3.19
N SER A 66 0.84 7.87 -3.07
CA SER A 66 0.16 7.79 -1.78
C SER A 66 0.47 6.52 -0.98
N THR A 67 0.88 5.43 -1.63
CA THR A 67 1.12 4.13 -0.96
C THR A 67 2.55 3.63 -1.13
N GLY A 68 3.36 4.26 -2.00
CA GLY A 68 4.69 3.79 -2.38
C GLY A 68 4.69 2.45 -3.13
N ALA A 69 3.52 1.90 -3.46
CA ALA A 69 3.36 0.57 -4.05
C ALA A 69 2.39 0.60 -5.24
N ASN A 70 2.52 -0.38 -6.14
CA ASN A 70 1.53 -0.59 -7.19
C ASN A 70 0.39 -1.51 -6.67
N PRO A 71 -0.87 -1.34 -7.11
CA PRO A 71 -1.99 -2.17 -6.64
C PRO A 71 -1.80 -3.67 -6.87
N PHE A 72 -1.13 -4.07 -7.97
CA PHE A 72 -0.91 -5.48 -8.28
C PHE A 72 -0.07 -6.18 -7.19
N SER A 73 1.02 -5.54 -6.75
CA SER A 73 1.90 -6.12 -5.74
C SER A 73 1.27 -6.20 -4.36
N LEU A 74 0.31 -5.34 -4.04
CA LEU A 74 -0.47 -5.44 -2.79
C LEU A 74 -1.46 -6.61 -2.82
N VAL A 75 -1.97 -6.99 -3.99
CA VAL A 75 -2.89 -8.12 -4.14
C VAL A 75 -2.12 -9.44 -4.18
N TYR A 76 -1.07 -9.51 -5.00
CA TYR A 76 -0.36 -10.75 -5.31
C TYR A 76 1.01 -10.90 -4.62
N GLY A 77 1.50 -9.90 -3.89
CA GLY A 77 2.78 -9.98 -3.16
C GLY A 77 4.03 -9.85 -4.03
N MET A 78 3.88 -9.75 -5.35
CA MET A 78 4.96 -9.60 -6.33
C MET A 78 4.60 -8.54 -7.37
N GLU A 79 5.60 -7.99 -8.04
CA GLU A 79 5.37 -7.07 -9.14
C GLU A 79 4.96 -7.83 -10.41
N ALA A 80 3.99 -7.27 -11.14
CA ALA A 80 3.57 -7.80 -12.43
C ALA A 80 4.73 -7.76 -13.42
N ILE A 81 4.89 -8.83 -14.20
CA ILE A 81 5.78 -8.84 -15.36
C ILE A 81 5.11 -8.02 -16.46
N LEU A 82 5.81 -6.99 -16.95
CA LEU A 82 5.30 -6.12 -18.00
C LEU A 82 5.56 -6.72 -19.39
N PRO A 83 4.75 -6.38 -20.41
CA PRO A 83 4.98 -6.87 -21.78
C PRO A 83 6.41 -6.59 -22.30
N VAL A 84 6.96 -5.41 -22.00
CA VAL A 84 8.33 -5.05 -22.40
C VAL A 84 9.40 -5.94 -21.76
N GLU A 85 9.15 -6.45 -20.54
CA GLU A 85 10.07 -7.37 -19.87
C GLU A 85 10.01 -8.79 -20.43
N MET A 86 8.94 -9.12 -21.16
CA MET A 86 8.80 -10.37 -21.89
C MET A 86 9.41 -10.26 -23.29
N GLU A 87 9.17 -9.14 -23.99
CA GLU A 87 9.77 -8.87 -25.30
C GLU A 87 11.29 -8.74 -25.23
N ILE A 88 11.79 -8.07 -24.20
CA ILE A 88 13.20 -7.97 -23.86
C ILE A 88 13.38 -8.69 -22.52
N PRO A 89 13.70 -10.01 -22.53
CA PRO A 89 13.72 -10.84 -21.33
C PRO A 89 14.49 -10.17 -20.19
N SER A 90 13.75 -9.71 -19.19
CA SER A 90 14.35 -9.07 -18.02
C SER A 90 15.11 -10.11 -17.20
N MET A 91 16.04 -9.66 -16.36
CA MET A 91 16.77 -10.55 -15.45
C MET A 91 15.82 -11.39 -14.59
N ARG A 92 14.68 -10.84 -14.18
CA ARG A 92 13.67 -11.57 -13.40
C ARG A 92 13.08 -12.73 -14.20
N VAL A 93 12.65 -12.47 -15.44
CA VAL A 93 12.09 -13.50 -16.34
C VAL A 93 13.14 -14.59 -16.61
N LEU A 94 14.38 -14.21 -16.88
CA LEU A 94 15.47 -15.15 -17.15
C LEU A 94 15.85 -15.99 -15.92
N MET A 95 15.77 -15.43 -14.72
CA MET A 95 16.01 -16.16 -13.47
C MET A 95 14.87 -17.14 -13.18
N GLU A 96 13.62 -16.69 -13.30
CA GLU A 96 12.45 -17.55 -13.07
C GLU A 96 12.40 -18.72 -14.07
N ALA A 97 12.76 -18.50 -15.34
CA ALA A 97 12.80 -19.55 -16.35
C ALA A 97 13.85 -20.66 -16.09
N LYS A 98 14.82 -20.42 -15.20
CA LYS A 98 15.85 -21.39 -14.82
C LYS A 98 15.50 -22.18 -13.56
N LEU A 99 14.47 -21.77 -12.82
CA LEU A 99 14.08 -22.42 -11.58
C LEU A 99 13.37 -23.74 -11.90
N THR A 100 13.62 -24.74 -11.05
CA THR A 100 12.76 -25.92 -10.99
C THR A 100 11.41 -25.56 -10.36
N ASP A 101 10.38 -26.38 -10.62
CA ASP A 101 9.04 -26.16 -10.06
C ASP A 101 9.07 -26.05 -8.52
N ALA A 102 9.89 -26.86 -7.85
CA ALA A 102 10.02 -26.84 -6.40
C ALA A 102 10.62 -25.53 -5.87
N GLU A 103 11.67 -25.03 -6.53
CA GLU A 103 12.30 -23.75 -6.17
C GLU A 103 11.37 -22.57 -6.46
N TRP A 104 10.61 -22.63 -7.56
CA TRP A 104 9.62 -21.62 -7.89
C TRP A 104 8.50 -21.55 -6.84
N VAL A 105 7.97 -22.70 -6.41
CA VAL A 105 6.95 -22.77 -5.34
C VAL A 105 7.50 -22.21 -4.03
N GLN A 106 8.74 -22.54 -3.66
CA GLN A 106 9.37 -22.02 -2.44
C GLN A 106 9.54 -20.50 -2.51
N SER A 107 10.08 -19.98 -3.61
CA SER A 107 10.19 -18.53 -3.85
C SER A 107 8.83 -17.83 -3.76
N ARG A 108 7.79 -18.46 -4.34
CA ARG A 108 6.44 -17.91 -4.30
C ARG A 108 5.87 -17.89 -2.88
N TYR A 109 6.13 -18.92 -2.09
CA TYR A 109 5.74 -18.98 -0.67
C TYR A 109 6.39 -17.85 0.13
N ASP A 110 7.70 -17.63 -0.06
CA ASP A 110 8.44 -16.57 0.63
C ASP A 110 7.92 -15.16 0.28
N GLN A 111 7.56 -14.93 -0.99
CA GLN A 111 6.91 -13.69 -1.41
C GLN A 111 5.56 -13.46 -0.73
N LEU A 112 4.76 -14.53 -0.58
CA LEU A 112 3.45 -14.46 0.08
C LEU A 112 3.59 -14.23 1.59
N ASN A 113 4.61 -14.77 2.24
CA ASN A 113 4.85 -14.52 3.67
C ASN A 113 5.10 -13.03 3.98
N LEU A 114 5.65 -12.28 3.03
CA LEU A 114 5.94 -10.85 3.17
C LEU A 114 4.79 -9.95 2.72
N ILE A 115 3.69 -10.49 2.18
CA ILE A 115 2.63 -9.68 1.58
C ILE A 115 1.94 -8.78 2.62
N GLU A 116 1.78 -9.26 3.84
CA GLU A 116 1.08 -8.54 4.89
C GLU A 116 1.89 -7.32 5.36
N GLU A 117 3.20 -7.47 5.52
CA GLU A 117 4.09 -6.34 5.83
C GLU A 117 4.09 -5.28 4.73
N LYS A 118 4.04 -5.69 3.45
CA LYS A 118 3.92 -4.76 2.31
C LYS A 118 2.60 -3.99 2.38
N ARG A 119 1.49 -4.65 2.71
CA ARG A 119 0.18 -4.02 2.87
C ARG A 119 0.17 -3.03 4.03
N LEU A 120 0.68 -3.42 5.19
CA LEU A 120 0.78 -2.55 6.36
C LEU A 120 1.64 -1.32 6.07
N THR A 121 2.78 -1.52 5.42
CA THR A 121 3.67 -0.42 5.03
C THR A 121 2.97 0.53 4.06
N ALA A 122 2.24 0.00 3.06
CA ALA A 122 1.48 0.80 2.11
C ALA A 122 0.31 1.56 2.76
N MET A 123 -0.31 1.01 3.81
CA MET A 123 -1.41 1.66 4.53
C MET A 123 -0.96 2.87 5.35
N CYS A 124 0.24 2.82 5.92
CA CYS A 124 0.83 3.90 6.72
C CYS A 124 1.86 4.73 5.94
N HIS A 125 1.98 4.53 4.62
CA HIS A 125 2.99 5.17 3.81
C HIS A 125 2.84 6.70 3.87
N GLY A 126 3.94 7.38 4.20
CA GLY A 126 3.94 8.84 4.32
C GLY A 126 3.18 9.39 5.53
N ASP A 127 2.66 8.53 6.41
CA ASP A 127 2.07 9.00 7.67
C ASP A 127 3.15 9.62 8.56
N LEU A 128 2.82 10.78 9.11
CA LEU A 128 3.63 11.46 10.11
C LEU A 128 3.27 10.95 11.51
N MET A 129 4.29 10.61 12.29
CA MET A 129 4.16 10.05 13.63
C MET A 129 5.03 10.84 14.62
N LEU A 130 4.50 11.03 15.83
CA LEU A 130 5.24 11.49 17.00
C LEU A 130 5.62 10.28 17.85
N LYS A 131 6.87 10.22 18.30
CA LYS A 131 7.40 9.14 19.16
C LYS A 131 7.40 9.58 20.61
N LYS A 132 6.91 8.73 21.52
CA LYS A 132 6.93 8.99 22.96
C LYS A 132 8.36 9.01 23.48
N VAL A 133 8.69 10.03 24.26
CA VAL A 133 9.97 10.11 24.99
C VAL A 133 9.88 9.22 26.22
N LEU A 134 10.71 8.18 26.28
CA LEU A 134 10.83 7.30 27.44
C LEU A 134 12.04 7.75 28.26
N SER A 135 11.86 8.77 29.09
CA SER A 135 12.87 9.19 30.05
C SER A 135 12.66 8.46 31.39
N PHE A 136 13.73 7.86 31.91
CA PHE A 136 13.74 7.27 33.26
C PHE A 136 14.14 8.29 34.33
N ALA A 137 14.57 9.49 33.91
CA ALA A 137 14.92 10.61 34.78
C ALA A 137 13.86 11.73 34.69
N PRO A 138 13.53 12.42 35.80
CA PRO A 138 12.67 13.59 35.78
C PRO A 138 13.27 14.65 34.84
N ASP A 139 12.49 15.10 33.86
CA ASP A 139 12.92 16.18 32.97
C ASP A 139 13.07 17.46 33.80
N SER A 140 14.25 18.07 33.77
CA SER A 140 14.58 19.29 34.50
C SER A 140 13.71 20.48 34.09
N ARG A 141 13.09 20.42 32.91
CA ARG A 141 12.15 21.43 32.39
C ARG A 141 10.73 21.30 32.97
N GLY A 142 10.46 20.28 33.79
CA GLY A 142 9.23 20.16 34.60
C GLY A 142 8.00 19.59 33.88
N LYS A 143 6.83 19.73 34.52
CA LYS A 143 5.54 19.07 34.15
C LYS A 143 5.04 19.36 32.72
N TRP A 144 5.47 20.47 32.12
CA TRP A 144 4.98 20.95 30.81
C TRP A 144 5.88 20.57 29.64
N THR A 145 6.82 19.67 29.87
CA THR A 145 7.70 19.15 28.84
C THR A 145 6.93 18.32 27.82
N PRO A 146 7.22 18.48 26.52
CA PRO A 146 6.65 17.61 25.50
C PRO A 146 7.05 16.16 25.77
N ASN A 147 6.05 15.30 25.98
CA ASN A 147 6.28 13.86 26.17
C ASN A 147 6.46 13.09 24.85
N TYR A 148 6.50 13.82 23.73
CA TYR A 148 6.60 13.28 22.38
C TYR A 148 7.58 14.11 21.55
N GLU A 149 8.35 13.43 20.70
CA GLU A 149 9.29 13.99 19.74
C GLU A 149 8.85 13.69 18.30
N GLY A 150 9.26 14.53 17.36
CA GLY A 150 8.96 14.39 15.93
C GLY A 150 8.62 15.73 15.28
N PRO A 151 8.02 15.73 14.07
CA PRO A 151 7.44 14.58 13.38
C PRO A 151 8.46 13.65 12.69
N TYR A 152 8.10 12.37 12.55
CA TYR A 152 8.84 11.35 11.80
C TYR A 152 7.94 10.71 10.74
N VAL A 153 8.52 10.20 9.66
CA VAL A 153 7.77 9.49 8.59
C VAL A 153 7.85 7.99 8.81
N VAL A 154 6.73 7.27 8.61
CA VAL A 154 6.75 5.79 8.60
C VAL A 154 7.40 5.29 7.32
N LYS A 155 8.48 4.52 7.44
CA LYS A 155 9.17 3.87 6.32
C LYS A 155 8.75 2.42 6.12
N ARG A 156 8.66 1.64 7.21
CA ARG A 156 8.21 0.25 7.18
C ARG A 156 7.30 -0.05 8.36
N ALA A 157 6.32 -0.91 8.13
CA ALA A 157 5.45 -1.46 9.17
C ALA A 157 5.48 -2.99 9.14
N PHE A 158 5.46 -3.59 10.33
CA PHE A 158 5.53 -5.03 10.53
C PHE A 158 4.25 -5.54 11.21
N SER A 159 3.91 -6.81 10.97
CA SER A 159 2.71 -7.47 11.54
C SER A 159 2.73 -7.60 13.07
N GLY A 160 3.89 -7.41 13.70
CA GLY A 160 4.07 -7.43 15.16
C GLY A 160 4.00 -6.06 15.84
N ASN A 161 3.23 -5.10 15.32
CA ASN A 161 3.09 -3.76 15.90
C ASN A 161 4.43 -3.01 16.02
N ALA A 162 5.34 -3.23 15.08
CA ALA A 162 6.62 -2.55 15.01
C ALA A 162 6.70 -1.66 13.75
N LEU A 163 7.39 -0.54 13.86
CA LEU A 163 7.56 0.45 12.80
C LEU A 163 9.03 0.84 12.68
N ILE A 164 9.52 1.03 11.46
CA ILE A 164 10.76 1.79 11.22
C ILE A 164 10.36 3.20 10.83
N LEU A 165 10.85 4.16 11.60
CA LEU A 165 10.65 5.59 11.38
C LEU A 165 11.88 6.18 10.70
N THR A 166 11.66 7.26 9.96
CA THR A 166 12.71 8.05 9.31
C THR A 166 12.54 9.51 9.72
N THR A 167 13.65 10.20 9.96
CA THR A 167 13.67 11.65 10.21
C THR A 167 13.17 12.42 8.99
N MET A 168 12.81 13.69 9.17
CA MET A 168 12.40 14.56 8.06
C MET A 168 13.55 14.78 7.07
N ASP A 169 14.80 14.62 7.51
CA ASP A 169 16.02 14.70 6.70
C ASP A 169 16.37 13.39 5.97
N GLY A 170 15.59 12.32 6.19
CA GLY A 170 15.76 11.04 5.50
C GLY A 170 16.65 10.01 6.21
N GLU A 171 17.04 10.25 7.47
CA GLU A 171 17.83 9.29 8.25
C GLU A 171 16.94 8.26 8.94
N ASP A 172 17.23 6.99 8.69
CA ASP A 172 16.46 5.87 9.24
C ASP A 172 16.82 5.57 10.68
N PHE A 173 15.80 5.20 11.46
CA PHE A 173 16.02 4.64 12.77
C PHE A 173 16.54 3.20 12.62
N THR A 174 17.71 2.94 13.20
CA THR A 174 18.35 1.61 13.15
C THR A 174 17.55 0.53 13.90
N ARG A 175 16.71 0.95 14.86
CA ARG A 175 15.89 0.04 15.67
C ARG A 175 14.40 0.31 15.42
N PRO A 176 13.59 -0.74 15.30
CA PRO A 176 12.15 -0.58 15.20
C PRO A 176 11.57 0.00 16.49
N VAL A 177 10.50 0.77 16.35
CA VAL A 177 9.72 1.38 17.42
C VAL A 177 8.37 0.66 17.51
N ASN A 178 7.90 0.38 18.72
CA ASN A 178 6.57 -0.20 18.94
C ASN A 178 5.47 0.82 18.58
N SER A 179 4.40 0.38 17.91
CA SER A 179 3.28 1.23 17.49
C SER A 179 2.58 1.93 18.65
N ASP A 180 2.55 1.32 19.83
CA ASP A 180 1.92 1.88 21.04
C ASP A 180 2.72 3.06 21.61
N ALA A 181 4.00 3.16 21.24
CA ALA A 181 4.89 4.26 21.61
C ALA A 181 4.84 5.42 20.59
N VAL A 182 3.98 5.37 19.58
CA VAL A 182 3.82 6.46 18.60
C VAL A 182 2.39 6.96 18.50
N LYS A 183 2.22 8.18 18.01
CA LYS A 183 0.90 8.79 17.74
C LYS A 183 0.92 9.50 16.39
N LYS A 184 -0.19 9.41 15.66
CA LYS A 184 -0.34 10.10 14.37
C LYS A 184 -0.30 11.62 14.56
N TYR A 185 0.54 12.29 13.79
CA TYR A 185 0.65 13.73 13.73
C TYR A 185 -0.31 14.27 12.67
N PHE A 186 -1.14 15.25 13.05
CA PHE A 186 -2.03 15.96 12.15
C PHE A 186 -1.56 17.42 12.11
N ALA A 187 -1.10 17.86 10.93
CA ALA A 187 -0.68 19.24 10.69
C ALA A 187 -1.89 20.17 10.48
#